data_AF-A0A558GAV5-F1
#
_entry.id   AF-A0A558GAV5-F1
#
_cell.length_a   1.000
_cell.length_b   1.000
_cell.length_c   1.000
_cell.angle_alpha   90.00
_cell.angle_beta   90.00
_cell.angle_gamma   90.00
#
_symmetry.space_group_name_H-M   'P 1'
#
loop_
_entity.id
_entity.type
_entity.pdbx_description
1 polymer ?
#
loop_
_entity_poly.entity_id
_entity_poly.type
_entity_poly.pdbx_seq_one_letter_code
_entity_poly.pdbx_strand_id
1 'polypeptide(L)'
;MSELLVFSILAVALAVYSALPEHRQLRRKFAVRKWQYITATGLGLAIILLALAETYVQASNLQFTFLCGWICLPVEVWIQAAQAGAALVGVSVVGYPFVQQNAQVGDDHALARLLRALYSRKEFATLSSLISELYETLLMEGSSAPQSSSTVEGLVTDDRFLDHFDELDPELAGKLLRDTSSAVDRQDFALRYFKRQLSDQTSLLYYEIEQAQEGGGRYYPEESTVLLWSLLSDCSVAQDVAIWNPVREVVREHIRSVSASTPNQYASSNLTSNRPEELYRDCTYVGIRFFDLMASAALTQQSQHHMWMHYLGHIAETLVEEFELADDADPSDEFPNDYARLLYEIHAIFNQLVRNAGSQNFKGRKAITDPGVSDENDLLKYSLRALLRCHRAVLLSSDIPNRFKRERTHSIYELYEELDRSNAQKSDLYAEALLQYMSSLDPRNPVGGKHQLEYLEETSRHLSTYDTAKLMTGGREQFEEMNKRVSRTIGLLRAFGRP
;
A
#
# COMPACT_ATOMS: atom_id res chain seq x y z
N MET A 1 -37.40 -1.55 -47.72
CA MET A 1 -37.20 -2.29 -46.44
C MET A 1 -35.71 -2.42 -46.09
N SER A 2 -34.82 -2.53 -47.08
CA SER A 2 -33.35 -2.55 -46.92
C SER A 2 -32.74 -1.28 -46.32
N GLU A 3 -33.20 -0.09 -46.74
CA GLU A 3 -32.75 1.19 -46.18
C GLU A 3 -32.97 1.23 -44.66
N LEU A 4 -34.16 0.83 -44.20
CA LEU A 4 -34.48 0.70 -42.78
C LEU A 4 -33.51 -0.22 -42.04
N LEU A 5 -33.07 -1.32 -42.68
CA LEU A 5 -32.14 -2.28 -42.07
C LEU A 5 -30.72 -1.69 -41.94
N VAL A 6 -30.21 -1.04 -42.99
CA VAL A 6 -28.90 -0.35 -42.96
C VAL A 6 -28.90 0.79 -41.94
N PHE A 7 -29.95 1.62 -41.93
CA PHE A 7 -30.11 2.70 -40.95
C PHE A 7 -30.27 2.14 -39.54
N SER A 8 -30.95 1.02 -39.35
CA SER A 8 -31.08 0.37 -38.04
C SER A 8 -29.73 -0.15 -37.53
N ILE A 9 -28.93 -0.80 -38.39
CA ILE A 9 -27.58 -1.26 -38.02
C ILE A 9 -26.68 -0.08 -37.62
N LEU A 10 -26.69 1.00 -38.40
CA LEU A 10 -25.91 2.20 -38.11
C LEU A 10 -26.41 2.91 -36.83
N ALA A 11 -27.73 2.99 -36.63
CA ALA A 11 -28.33 3.58 -35.44
C ALA A 11 -27.98 2.77 -34.18
N VAL A 12 -28.03 1.44 -34.26
CA VAL A 12 -27.61 0.55 -33.17
C VAL A 12 -26.12 0.73 -32.87
N ALA A 13 -25.26 0.79 -33.90
CA ALA A 13 -23.82 1.03 -33.69
C ALA A 13 -23.54 2.39 -33.04
N LEU A 14 -24.26 3.44 -33.46
CA LEU A 14 -24.15 4.78 -32.87
C LEU A 14 -24.66 4.81 -31.42
N ALA A 15 -25.78 4.13 -31.15
CA ALA A 15 -26.36 4.01 -29.82
C ALA A 15 -25.41 3.27 -28.86
N VAL A 16 -24.85 2.14 -29.29
CA VAL A 16 -23.84 1.39 -28.54
C VAL A 16 -22.61 2.25 -28.28
N TYR A 17 -22.12 2.99 -29.28
CA TYR A 17 -20.97 3.90 -29.09
C TYR A 17 -21.26 5.03 -28.09
N SER A 18 -22.45 5.65 -28.17
CA SER A 18 -22.84 6.72 -27.23
C SER A 18 -23.03 6.23 -25.79
N ALA A 19 -23.29 4.93 -25.61
CA ALA A 19 -23.43 4.30 -24.31
C ALA A 19 -22.08 3.85 -23.70
N LEU A 20 -20.97 3.90 -24.46
CA LEU A 20 -19.66 3.55 -23.93
C LEU A 20 -19.11 4.65 -23.00
N PRO A 21 -18.32 4.28 -21.97
CA PRO A 21 -17.57 5.23 -21.16
C PRO A 21 -16.69 6.17 -22.00
N GLU A 22 -16.50 7.40 -21.53
CA GLU A 22 -15.77 8.44 -22.28
C GLU A 22 -14.36 8.00 -22.70
N HIS A 23 -13.61 7.33 -21.82
CA HIS A 23 -12.27 6.81 -22.13
C HIS A 23 -12.28 5.81 -23.31
N ARG A 24 -13.33 4.98 -23.45
CA ARG A 24 -13.48 4.06 -24.60
C ARG A 24 -13.91 4.77 -25.87
N GLN A 25 -14.68 5.84 -25.77
CA GLN A 25 -15.04 6.66 -26.94
C GLN A 25 -13.80 7.31 -27.56
N LEU A 26 -12.83 7.70 -26.73
CA LEU A 26 -11.57 8.31 -27.15
C LEU A 26 -10.67 7.37 -27.97
N ARG A 27 -10.85 6.04 -27.87
CA ARG A 27 -10.14 5.05 -28.71
C ARG A 27 -10.22 5.37 -30.20
N ARG A 28 -11.32 5.97 -30.68
CA ARG A 28 -11.48 6.35 -32.09
C ARG A 28 -10.34 7.24 -32.61
N LYS A 29 -9.78 8.10 -31.75
CA LYS A 29 -8.76 9.09 -32.15
C LYS A 29 -7.39 8.48 -32.40
N PHE A 30 -7.10 7.28 -31.86
CA PHE A 30 -5.77 6.66 -31.95
C PHE A 30 -5.77 5.18 -32.34
N ALA A 31 -6.85 4.42 -32.14
CA ALA A 31 -6.91 2.99 -32.42
C ALA A 31 -7.23 2.69 -33.90
N VAL A 32 -7.89 3.61 -34.61
CA VAL A 32 -8.29 3.40 -36.00
C VAL A 32 -7.12 3.68 -36.92
N ARG A 33 -6.58 2.64 -37.57
CA ARG A 33 -5.48 2.77 -38.53
C ARG A 33 -5.96 3.48 -39.80
N LYS A 34 -5.05 4.22 -40.45
CA LYS A 34 -5.34 4.98 -41.68
C LYS A 34 -6.03 4.14 -42.78
N TRP A 35 -5.67 2.85 -42.91
CA TRP A 35 -6.31 1.95 -43.87
C TRP A 35 -7.76 1.61 -43.52
N GLN A 36 -8.11 1.52 -42.23
CA GLN A 36 -9.49 1.28 -41.79
C GLN A 36 -10.42 2.46 -42.10
N TYR A 37 -9.89 3.70 -42.07
CA TYR A 37 -10.64 4.87 -42.56
C TYR A 37 -10.91 4.81 -44.06
N ILE A 38 -9.91 4.38 -44.84
CA ILE A 38 -10.03 4.23 -46.29
C ILE A 38 -11.06 3.14 -46.62
N THR A 39 -11.03 2.00 -45.93
CA THR A 39 -12.00 0.92 -46.14
C THR A 39 -13.41 1.32 -45.71
N ALA A 40 -13.59 1.99 -44.57
CA ALA A 40 -14.89 2.46 -44.13
C ALA A 40 -15.49 3.51 -45.10
N THR A 41 -14.66 4.44 -45.58
CA THR A 41 -15.09 5.45 -46.57
C THR A 41 -15.42 4.80 -47.91
N GLY A 42 -14.61 3.82 -48.35
CA GLY A 42 -14.87 3.04 -49.56
C GLY A 42 -16.17 2.23 -49.48
N LEU A 43 -16.44 1.59 -48.34
CA LEU A 43 -17.69 0.87 -48.08
C LEU A 43 -18.90 1.81 -48.03
N GLY A 44 -18.76 2.98 -47.40
CA GLY A 44 -19.81 4.00 -47.40
C GLY A 44 -20.16 4.48 -48.82
N LEU A 45 -19.14 4.73 -49.65
CA LEU A 45 -19.33 5.11 -51.05
C LEU A 45 -19.96 3.97 -51.87
N ALA A 46 -19.58 2.73 -51.61
CA ALA A 46 -20.19 1.56 -52.23
C ALA A 46 -21.69 1.42 -51.87
N ILE A 47 -22.07 1.66 -50.61
CA ILE A 47 -23.48 1.66 -50.18
C ILE A 47 -24.27 2.74 -50.93
N ILE A 48 -23.72 3.96 -51.05
CA ILE A 48 -24.36 5.06 -51.80
C ILE A 48 -24.53 4.70 -53.27
N LEU A 49 -23.49 4.17 -53.92
CA LEU A 49 -23.57 3.74 -55.32
C LEU A 49 -24.57 2.62 -55.54
N LEU A 50 -24.66 1.65 -54.62
CA LEU A 50 -25.65 0.58 -54.67
C LEU A 50 -27.08 1.11 -54.48
N ALA A 51 -27.29 2.13 -53.65
CA ALA A 51 -28.60 2.78 -53.50
C ALA A 51 -29.00 3.56 -54.76
N LEU A 52 -28.04 4.25 -55.40
CA LEU A 52 -28.26 4.89 -56.70
C LEU A 52 -28.56 3.86 -57.81
N ALA A 53 -27.90 2.70 -57.78
CA ALA A 53 -28.19 1.62 -58.71
C ALA A 53 -29.59 1.03 -58.49
N GLU A 54 -30.02 0.86 -57.23
CA GLU A 54 -31.37 0.39 -56.88
C GLU A 54 -32.45 1.34 -57.42
N THR A 55 -32.30 2.65 -57.16
CA THR A 55 -33.23 3.68 -57.66
C THR A 55 -33.26 3.74 -59.19
N TYR A 56 -32.12 3.56 -59.86
CA TYR A 56 -32.06 3.49 -61.32
C TYR A 56 -32.74 2.24 -61.89
N VAL A 57 -32.53 1.06 -61.28
CA VAL A 57 -33.17 -0.21 -61.68
C VAL A 57 -34.69 -0.10 -61.54
N GLN A 58 -35.19 0.49 -60.44
CA GLN A 58 -36.61 0.73 -60.22
C GLN A 58 -37.18 1.73 -61.24
N ALA A 59 -36.46 2.81 -61.56
CA ALA A 59 -36.91 3.80 -62.53
C ALA A 59 -36.93 3.29 -63.98
N SER A 60 -36.09 2.31 -64.31
CA SER A 60 -35.94 1.78 -65.67
C SER A 60 -36.78 0.53 -65.97
N ASN A 61 -37.51 -0.03 -64.99
CA ASN A 61 -38.33 -1.25 -65.14
C ASN A 61 -37.58 -2.46 -65.73
N LEU A 62 -36.27 -2.57 -65.48
CA LEU A 62 -35.47 -3.70 -65.96
C LEU A 62 -35.71 -4.95 -65.11
N GLN A 63 -36.48 -5.92 -65.61
CA GLN A 63 -36.63 -7.24 -65.00
C GLN A 63 -35.53 -8.19 -65.50
N PHE A 64 -34.37 -8.20 -64.83
CA PHE A 64 -33.35 -9.23 -65.03
C PHE A 64 -33.19 -10.06 -63.75
N THR A 65 -33.03 -11.37 -63.90
CA THR A 65 -32.68 -12.32 -62.84
C THR A 65 -31.22 -12.74 -63.01
N PHE A 66 -30.47 -12.82 -61.91
CA PHE A 66 -29.04 -13.14 -61.91
C PHE A 66 -28.79 -14.42 -61.08
N LEU A 67 -27.84 -15.27 -61.50
CA LEU A 67 -27.50 -16.57 -60.86
C LEU A 67 -28.62 -17.64 -60.90
N CYS A 68 -29.02 -18.05 -62.12
CA CYS A 68 -29.93 -19.20 -62.33
C CYS A 68 -29.20 -20.54 -62.12
N GLY A 69 -28.84 -20.84 -60.88
CA GLY A 69 -28.35 -22.16 -60.47
C GLY A 69 -29.39 -22.86 -59.59
N TRP A 70 -29.69 -22.29 -58.41
CA TRP A 70 -30.54 -22.93 -57.39
C TRP A 70 -31.77 -22.11 -56.93
N ILE A 71 -31.76 -20.76 -56.97
CA ILE A 71 -32.93 -19.91 -56.64
C ILE A 71 -32.89 -18.64 -57.52
N CYS A 72 -33.97 -18.34 -58.25
CA CYS A 72 -34.09 -17.11 -59.05
C CYS A 72 -34.61 -15.97 -58.19
N LEU A 73 -33.72 -15.10 -57.70
CA LEU A 73 -34.10 -13.87 -56.99
C LEU A 73 -33.96 -12.65 -57.92
N PRO A 74 -34.84 -11.64 -57.78
CA PRO A 74 -34.71 -10.39 -58.52
C PRO A 74 -33.42 -9.66 -58.13
N VAL A 75 -32.82 -8.93 -59.09
CA VAL A 75 -31.58 -8.16 -58.89
C VAL A 75 -31.66 -7.22 -57.69
N GLU A 76 -32.85 -6.69 -57.37
CA GLU A 76 -33.10 -5.87 -56.19
C GLU A 76 -32.69 -6.58 -54.89
N VAL A 77 -32.98 -7.87 -54.74
CA VAL A 77 -32.62 -8.63 -53.53
C VAL A 77 -31.10 -8.78 -53.40
N TRP A 78 -30.38 -8.91 -54.50
CA TRP A 78 -28.92 -8.99 -54.50
C TRP A 78 -28.27 -7.64 -54.16
N ILE A 79 -28.81 -6.53 -54.68
CA ILE A 79 -28.34 -5.18 -54.32
C ILE A 79 -28.55 -4.93 -52.83
N GLN A 80 -29.72 -5.30 -52.29
CA GLN A 80 -30.05 -5.14 -50.87
C GLN A 80 -29.17 -6.03 -49.97
N ALA A 81 -28.92 -7.28 -50.36
CA ALA A 81 -28.00 -8.16 -49.65
C ALA A 81 -26.56 -7.62 -49.66
N ALA A 82 -26.11 -7.03 -50.78
CA ALA A 82 -24.80 -6.40 -50.89
C ALA A 82 -24.68 -5.13 -50.01
N GLN A 83 -25.72 -4.28 -49.97
CA GLN A 83 -25.75 -3.11 -49.09
C GLN A 83 -25.70 -3.50 -47.60
N ALA A 84 -26.53 -4.47 -47.19
CA ALA A 84 -26.54 -4.97 -45.81
C ALA A 84 -25.19 -5.62 -45.44
N GLY A 85 -24.61 -6.40 -46.35
CA GLY A 85 -23.28 -6.99 -46.19
C GLY A 85 -22.18 -5.93 -46.05
N ALA A 86 -22.18 -4.90 -46.91
CA ALA A 86 -21.23 -3.81 -46.83
C ALA A 86 -21.35 -3.00 -45.53
N ALA A 87 -22.58 -2.77 -45.06
CA ALA A 87 -22.83 -2.10 -43.78
C ALA A 87 -22.32 -2.94 -42.60
N LEU A 88 -22.59 -4.25 -42.58
CA LEU A 88 -22.08 -5.17 -41.57
C LEU A 88 -20.55 -5.20 -41.56
N VAL A 89 -19.91 -5.34 -42.72
CA VAL A 89 -18.44 -5.33 -42.82
C VAL A 89 -17.86 -3.99 -42.36
N GLY A 90 -18.49 -2.87 -42.72
CA GLY A 90 -18.05 -1.55 -42.27
C GLY A 90 -18.12 -1.41 -40.75
N VAL A 91 -19.23 -1.82 -40.15
CA VAL A 91 -19.41 -1.82 -38.69
C VAL A 91 -18.44 -2.79 -38.03
N SER A 92 -18.16 -3.96 -38.61
CA SER A 92 -17.17 -4.89 -38.07
C SER A 92 -15.75 -4.32 -38.15
N VAL A 93 -15.33 -3.75 -39.29
CA VAL A 93 -13.97 -3.20 -39.46
C VAL A 93 -13.70 -2.02 -38.54
N VAL A 94 -14.70 -1.14 -38.37
CA VAL A 94 -14.58 0.03 -37.49
C VAL A 94 -14.83 -0.33 -36.04
N GLY A 95 -15.75 -1.25 -35.74
CA GLY A 95 -16.16 -1.65 -34.39
C GLY A 95 -15.21 -2.66 -33.74
N TYR A 96 -14.50 -3.48 -34.51
CA TYR A 96 -13.61 -4.52 -33.98
C TYR A 96 -12.52 -4.00 -33.02
N PRO A 97 -11.83 -2.88 -33.29
CA PRO A 97 -10.88 -2.28 -32.33
C PRO A 97 -11.52 -1.83 -30.99
N PHE A 98 -12.83 -1.62 -30.96
CA PHE A 98 -13.57 -1.20 -29.76
C PHE A 98 -14.09 -2.39 -28.94
N VAL A 99 -14.24 -3.57 -29.57
CA VAL A 99 -14.66 -4.81 -28.93
C VAL A 99 -13.46 -5.61 -28.42
N GLN A 100 -12.27 -5.42 -28.99
CA GLN A 100 -11.05 -6.03 -28.47
C GLN A 100 -10.74 -5.55 -27.05
N GLN A 101 -10.42 -6.51 -26.18
CA GLN A 101 -10.01 -6.26 -24.79
C GLN A 101 -8.75 -5.38 -24.75
N ASN A 102 -7.78 -5.63 -25.63
CA ASN A 102 -6.52 -4.87 -25.71
C ASN A 102 -6.55 -3.96 -26.94
N ALA A 103 -6.56 -2.64 -26.73
CA ALA A 103 -6.52 -1.69 -27.82
C ALA A 103 -5.12 -1.59 -28.41
N GLN A 104 -4.98 -1.89 -29.70
CA GLN A 104 -3.75 -1.62 -30.43
C GLN A 104 -3.67 -0.12 -30.77
N VAL A 105 -2.54 0.50 -30.45
CA VAL A 105 -2.28 1.90 -30.82
C VAL A 105 -1.96 1.98 -32.32
N GLY A 106 -2.84 2.63 -33.09
CA GLY A 106 -2.68 2.86 -34.52
C GLY A 106 -1.93 4.15 -34.87
N ASP A 107 -2.05 5.18 -34.02
CA ASP A 107 -1.35 6.47 -34.14
C ASP A 107 -0.85 6.94 -32.76
N ASP A 108 0.44 6.70 -32.49
CA ASP A 108 1.12 7.06 -31.24
C ASP A 108 1.16 8.59 -31.02
N HIS A 109 1.39 9.37 -32.09
CA HIS A 109 1.39 10.84 -31.99
C HIS A 109 0.02 11.41 -31.64
N ALA A 110 -1.07 10.80 -32.13
CA ALA A 110 -2.43 11.19 -31.76
C ALA A 110 -2.73 10.86 -30.30
N LEU A 111 -2.30 9.69 -29.81
CA LEU A 111 -2.48 9.29 -28.42
C LEU A 111 -1.68 10.19 -27.46
N ALA A 112 -0.40 10.46 -27.73
CA ALA A 112 0.41 11.36 -26.90
C ALA A 112 -0.19 12.78 -26.81
N ARG A 113 -0.73 13.30 -27.92
CA ARG A 113 -1.45 14.59 -27.91
C ARG A 113 -2.75 14.53 -27.10
N LEU A 114 -3.49 13.43 -27.19
CA LEU A 114 -4.69 13.22 -26.40
C LEU A 114 -4.38 13.21 -24.90
N LEU A 115 -3.37 12.42 -24.48
CA LEU A 115 -2.95 12.33 -23.08
C LEU A 115 -2.56 13.69 -22.52
N ARG A 116 -1.73 14.46 -23.25
CA ARG A 116 -1.37 15.83 -22.85
C ARG A 116 -2.57 16.77 -22.81
N ALA A 117 -3.52 16.62 -23.74
CA ALA A 117 -4.73 17.43 -23.77
C ALA A 117 -5.63 17.16 -22.55
N LEU A 118 -5.90 15.89 -22.24
CA LEU A 118 -6.66 15.50 -21.04
C LEU A 118 -5.99 16.03 -19.77
N TYR A 119 -4.67 15.85 -19.68
CA TYR A 119 -3.87 16.37 -18.58
C TYR A 119 -3.95 17.91 -18.46
N SER A 120 -3.82 18.64 -19.57
CA SER A 120 -3.91 20.11 -19.58
C SER A 120 -5.29 20.64 -19.20
N ARG A 121 -6.34 19.85 -19.48
CA ARG A 121 -7.74 20.17 -19.14
C ARG A 121 -8.13 19.75 -17.74
N LYS A 122 -7.24 19.08 -17.00
CA LYS A 122 -7.51 18.50 -15.68
C LYS A 122 -8.62 17.44 -15.70
N GLU A 123 -8.73 16.69 -16.79
CA GLU A 123 -9.66 15.55 -16.90
C GLU A 123 -8.96 14.29 -16.34
N PHE A 124 -8.57 14.30 -15.06
CA PHE A 124 -7.67 13.30 -14.46
C PHE A 124 -8.33 11.92 -14.32
N ALA A 125 -9.60 11.84 -13.92
CA ALA A 125 -10.34 10.57 -13.90
C ALA A 125 -10.36 9.86 -15.27
N THR A 126 -10.63 10.60 -16.35
CA THR A 126 -10.63 10.07 -17.73
C THR A 126 -9.23 9.69 -18.18
N LEU A 127 -8.22 10.49 -17.82
CA LEU A 127 -6.82 10.21 -18.10
C LEU A 127 -6.36 8.94 -17.40
N SER A 128 -6.64 8.78 -16.09
CA SER A 128 -6.30 7.60 -15.31
C SER A 128 -6.96 6.34 -15.87
N SER A 129 -8.26 6.41 -16.18
CA SER A 129 -9.00 5.30 -16.79
C SER A 129 -8.39 4.87 -18.13
N LEU A 130 -8.01 5.84 -18.96
CA LEU A 130 -7.38 5.57 -20.26
C LEU A 130 -5.98 4.94 -20.11
N ILE A 131 -5.18 5.42 -19.15
CA ILE A 131 -3.86 4.85 -18.86
C ILE A 131 -4.01 3.42 -18.34
N SER A 132 -4.92 3.18 -17.39
CA SER A 132 -5.21 1.85 -16.82
C SER A 132 -5.62 0.84 -17.90
N GLU A 133 -6.44 1.29 -18.86
CA GLU A 133 -6.91 0.47 -19.97
C GLU A 133 -5.80 0.14 -20.99
N LEU A 134 -4.87 1.07 -21.20
CA LEU A 134 -3.75 0.94 -22.15
C LEU A 134 -2.44 0.54 -21.50
N TYR A 135 -2.47 0.10 -20.25
CA TYR A 135 -1.29 -0.11 -19.40
C TYR A 135 -0.21 -0.96 -20.09
N GLU A 136 -0.58 -2.15 -20.57
CA GLU A 136 0.30 -3.08 -21.28
C GLU A 136 0.96 -2.46 -22.52
N THR A 137 0.26 -1.52 -23.17
CA THR A 137 0.78 -0.86 -24.37
C THR A 137 1.65 0.34 -24.05
N LEU A 138 1.37 1.05 -22.96
CA LEU A 138 2.00 2.32 -22.63
C LEU A 138 3.17 2.19 -21.65
N LEU A 139 3.08 1.27 -20.70
CA LEU A 139 3.98 1.27 -19.54
C LEU A 139 4.82 0.01 -19.41
N MET A 140 4.57 -1.04 -20.19
CA MET A 140 5.46 -2.21 -20.20
C MET A 140 6.70 -1.97 -21.07
N GLU A 141 7.84 -2.52 -20.64
CA GLU A 141 9.08 -2.55 -21.42
C GLU A 141 8.84 -3.07 -22.85
N GLY A 142 9.37 -2.35 -23.85
CA GLY A 142 9.13 -2.67 -25.25
C GLY A 142 7.78 -2.15 -25.81
N SER A 143 7.21 -1.13 -25.16
CA SER A 143 6.00 -0.42 -25.60
C SER A 143 5.93 -0.24 -27.13
N SER A 144 4.78 -0.60 -27.70
CA SER A 144 4.48 -0.36 -29.13
C SER A 144 4.16 1.11 -29.45
N ALA A 145 4.15 1.98 -28.44
CA ALA A 145 3.79 3.40 -28.52
C ALA A 145 4.80 4.27 -27.71
N PRO A 146 6.07 4.37 -28.15
CA PRO A 146 7.16 4.93 -27.34
C PRO A 146 6.96 6.41 -26.97
N GLN A 147 6.30 7.22 -27.80
CA GLN A 147 6.09 8.63 -27.46
C GLN A 147 4.97 8.81 -26.43
N SER A 148 3.90 8.03 -26.55
CA SER A 148 2.84 8.01 -25.55
C SER A 148 3.36 7.45 -24.23
N SER A 149 4.18 6.40 -24.27
CA SER A 149 4.86 5.81 -23.12
C SER A 149 5.67 6.85 -22.33
N SER A 150 6.63 7.52 -22.97
CA SER A 150 7.41 8.60 -22.34
C SER A 150 6.55 9.76 -21.85
N THR A 151 5.42 10.03 -22.52
CA THR A 151 4.46 11.03 -22.03
C THR A 151 3.79 10.55 -20.75
N VAL A 152 3.29 9.31 -20.69
CA VAL A 152 2.64 8.77 -19.49
C VAL A 152 3.62 8.70 -18.33
N GLU A 153 4.85 8.23 -18.53
CA GLU A 153 5.89 8.19 -17.49
C GLU A 153 6.06 9.55 -16.79
N GLY A 154 6.17 10.61 -17.57
CA GLY A 154 6.26 11.97 -17.03
C GLY A 154 4.97 12.48 -16.39
N LEU A 155 3.80 12.03 -16.87
CA LEU A 155 2.51 12.44 -16.31
C LEU A 155 2.21 11.76 -14.97
N VAL A 156 2.45 10.45 -14.85
CA VAL A 156 2.11 9.68 -13.64
C VAL A 156 3.03 9.99 -12.45
N THR A 157 4.19 10.61 -12.72
CA THR A 157 5.14 11.09 -11.70
C THR A 157 5.03 12.61 -11.45
N ASP A 158 4.24 13.34 -12.23
CA ASP A 158 4.05 14.79 -12.05
C ASP A 158 3.16 15.07 -10.84
N ASP A 159 3.62 15.99 -9.98
CA ASP A 159 2.93 16.32 -8.74
C ASP A 159 1.48 16.79 -8.95
N ARG A 160 1.15 17.45 -10.07
CA ARG A 160 -0.23 17.90 -10.35
C ARG A 160 -1.17 16.74 -10.65
N PHE A 161 -0.65 15.66 -11.24
CA PHE A 161 -1.44 14.44 -11.45
C PHE A 161 -1.68 13.76 -10.10
N LEU A 162 -0.61 13.62 -9.30
CA LEU A 162 -0.66 13.02 -7.98
C LEU A 162 -1.41 13.86 -6.94
N ASP A 163 -1.58 15.17 -7.18
CA ASP A 163 -2.42 16.06 -6.35
C ASP A 163 -3.91 15.72 -6.48
N HIS A 164 -4.33 15.01 -7.54
CA HIS A 164 -5.71 14.56 -7.77
C HIS A 164 -5.78 13.03 -7.65
N PHE A 165 -5.10 12.48 -6.63
CA PHE A 165 -4.99 11.04 -6.44
C PHE A 165 -6.31 10.36 -6.09
N ASP A 166 -7.28 11.10 -5.57
CA ASP A 166 -8.65 10.67 -5.31
C ASP A 166 -9.41 10.35 -6.62
N GLU A 167 -9.02 10.99 -7.72
CA GLU A 167 -9.50 10.68 -9.07
C GLU A 167 -8.72 9.54 -9.74
N LEU A 168 -7.62 9.08 -9.15
CA LEU A 168 -6.83 7.97 -9.70
C LEU A 168 -7.52 6.65 -9.46
N ASP A 169 -7.50 5.83 -10.50
CA ASP A 169 -7.93 4.44 -10.45
C ASP A 169 -7.00 3.67 -9.49
N PRO A 170 -7.50 3.15 -8.35
CA PRO A 170 -6.68 2.38 -7.41
C PRO A 170 -6.01 1.17 -8.06
N GLU A 171 -6.64 0.57 -9.08
CA GLU A 171 -6.05 -0.54 -9.82
C GLU A 171 -4.82 -0.11 -10.61
N LEU A 172 -4.81 1.11 -11.17
CA LEU A 172 -3.66 1.66 -11.86
C LEU A 172 -2.49 1.86 -10.90
N ALA A 173 -2.74 2.45 -9.73
CA ALA A 173 -1.72 2.59 -8.69
C ALA A 173 -1.18 1.22 -8.27
N GLY A 174 -2.05 0.23 -8.08
CA GLY A 174 -1.66 -1.14 -7.75
C GLY A 174 -0.82 -1.84 -8.82
N LYS A 175 -1.08 -1.60 -10.11
CA LYS A 175 -0.25 -2.10 -11.22
C LYS A 175 1.12 -1.43 -11.23
N LEU A 176 1.16 -0.10 -11.15
CA LEU A 176 2.40 0.69 -11.10
C LEU A 176 3.31 0.27 -9.95
N LEU A 177 2.75 -0.07 -8.79
CA LEU A 177 3.53 -0.54 -7.65
C LEU A 177 4.12 -1.93 -7.85
N ARG A 178 3.42 -2.85 -8.53
CA ARG A 178 3.80 -4.26 -8.62
C ARG A 178 4.63 -4.63 -9.83
N ASP A 179 4.37 -4.02 -10.97
CA ASP A 179 4.93 -4.50 -12.23
C ASP A 179 6.39 -4.10 -12.38
N THR A 180 7.29 -5.05 -12.13
CA THR A 180 8.75 -4.88 -12.23
C THR A 180 9.21 -4.52 -13.65
N SER A 181 8.40 -4.81 -14.67
CA SER A 181 8.65 -4.47 -16.08
C SER A 181 8.04 -3.13 -16.50
N SER A 182 7.53 -2.34 -15.55
CA SER A 182 7.04 -1.00 -15.83
C SER A 182 8.19 -0.06 -16.18
N ALA A 183 8.00 0.77 -17.20
CA ALA A 183 8.92 1.82 -17.59
C ALA A 183 8.95 3.00 -16.59
N VAL A 184 7.97 3.06 -15.69
CA VAL A 184 7.92 4.05 -14.60
C VAL A 184 8.87 3.64 -13.48
N ASP A 185 9.61 4.61 -12.95
CA ASP A 185 10.36 4.40 -11.71
C ASP A 185 9.38 4.15 -10.55
N ARG A 186 9.25 2.87 -10.17
CA ARG A 186 8.34 2.41 -9.12
C ARG A 186 8.67 3.00 -7.75
N GLN A 187 9.95 3.25 -7.47
CA GLN A 187 10.38 3.83 -6.18
C GLN A 187 10.01 5.31 -6.10
N ASP A 188 10.27 6.09 -7.17
CA ASP A 188 9.86 7.49 -7.23
C ASP A 188 8.33 7.63 -7.19
N PHE A 189 7.62 6.79 -7.94
CA PHE A 189 6.16 6.75 -7.89
C PHE A 189 5.65 6.42 -6.48
N ALA A 190 6.13 5.35 -5.84
CA ALA A 190 5.72 4.96 -4.50
C ALA A 190 5.99 6.07 -3.48
N LEU A 191 7.17 6.72 -3.55
CA LEU A 191 7.55 7.84 -2.69
C LEU A 191 6.55 8.99 -2.79
N ARG A 192 6.26 9.46 -4.01
CA ARG A 192 5.37 10.60 -4.21
C ARG A 192 3.92 10.25 -3.91
N TYR A 193 3.45 9.10 -4.38
CA TYR A 193 2.07 8.66 -4.19
C TYR A 193 1.74 8.47 -2.70
N PHE A 194 2.58 7.75 -1.95
CA PHE A 194 2.32 7.54 -0.51
C PHE A 194 2.49 8.80 0.32
N LYS A 195 3.34 9.73 -0.10
CA LYS A 195 3.40 11.05 0.54
C LYS A 195 2.05 11.77 0.45
N ARG A 196 1.34 11.66 -0.68
CA ARG A 196 -0.01 12.25 -0.84
C ARG A 196 -1.07 11.48 -0.08
N GLN A 197 -1.06 10.15 -0.16
CA GLN A 197 -1.97 9.31 0.62
C GLN A 197 -1.87 9.59 2.13
N LEU A 198 -0.67 9.74 2.68
CA LEU A 198 -0.50 10.02 4.10
C LEU A 198 -0.85 11.46 4.51
N SER A 199 -0.73 12.41 3.57
CA SER A 199 -1.02 13.83 3.84
C SER A 199 -2.51 14.15 3.87
N ASP A 200 -3.36 13.28 3.32
CA ASP A 200 -4.81 13.46 3.27
C ASP A 200 -5.51 12.35 4.08
N GLN A 201 -6.20 12.76 5.14
CA GLN A 201 -6.94 11.86 6.05
C GLN A 201 -8.16 11.20 5.38
N THR A 202 -8.59 11.70 4.22
CA THR A 202 -9.70 11.13 3.43
C THR A 202 -9.24 10.17 2.35
N SER A 203 -7.93 9.90 2.29
CA SER A 203 -7.34 9.06 1.27
C SER A 203 -7.74 7.59 1.40
N LEU A 204 -7.60 6.85 0.30
CA LEU A 204 -7.87 5.41 0.26
C LEU A 204 -7.01 4.64 1.27
N LEU A 205 -5.76 5.07 1.49
CA LEU A 205 -4.88 4.41 2.45
C LEU A 205 -5.43 4.43 3.89
N TYR A 206 -5.99 5.56 4.32
CA TYR A 206 -6.59 5.68 5.66
C TYR A 206 -7.78 4.73 5.80
N TYR A 207 -8.65 4.70 4.79
CA TYR A 207 -9.79 3.80 4.74
C TYR A 207 -9.36 2.32 4.78
N GLU A 208 -8.41 1.91 3.93
CA GLU A 208 -7.96 0.52 3.89
C GLU A 208 -7.28 0.07 5.19
N ILE A 209 -6.50 0.95 5.84
CA ILE A 209 -5.88 0.65 7.14
C ILE A 209 -6.92 0.54 8.26
N GLU A 210 -7.96 1.36 8.23
CA GLU A 210 -9.08 1.25 9.17
C GLU A 210 -9.87 -0.05 8.98
N GLN A 211 -10.11 -0.47 7.73
CA GLN A 211 -10.78 -1.74 7.41
C GLN A 211 -9.92 -2.97 7.73
N ALA A 212 -8.59 -2.84 7.75
CA ALA A 212 -7.67 -3.90 8.13
C ALA A 212 -7.74 -4.15 9.66
N GLN A 213 -8.80 -4.86 10.09
CA GLN A 213 -9.09 -5.14 11.50
C GLN A 213 -8.03 -6.06 12.16
N GLU A 214 -7.30 -6.85 11.39
CA GLU A 214 -6.30 -7.80 11.89
C GLU A 214 -4.88 -7.21 11.84
N GLY A 215 -4.19 -7.19 12.99
CA GLY A 215 -2.80 -6.78 13.15
C GLY A 215 -2.03 -7.72 14.08
N GLY A 216 -0.80 -7.39 14.44
CA GLY A 216 -0.01 -8.14 15.41
C GLY A 216 0.27 -9.57 15.00
N GLY A 217 0.83 -9.78 13.81
CA GLY A 217 1.31 -11.06 13.29
C GLY A 217 0.27 -11.97 12.64
N ARG A 218 -0.95 -11.46 12.38
CA ARG A 218 -2.08 -12.27 11.87
C ARG A 218 -2.78 -11.69 10.65
N TYR A 219 -2.24 -10.65 10.05
CA TYR A 219 -2.83 -10.01 8.87
C TYR A 219 -2.67 -10.85 7.60
N TYR A 220 -3.76 -10.97 6.84
CA TYR A 220 -3.81 -11.53 5.49
C TYR A 220 -4.36 -10.46 4.55
N PRO A 221 -3.55 -9.94 3.60
CA PRO A 221 -4.02 -8.94 2.65
C PRO A 221 -5.17 -9.48 1.78
N GLU A 222 -6.24 -8.69 1.63
CA GLU A 222 -7.41 -9.04 0.82
C GLU A 222 -7.51 -8.15 -0.42
N GLU A 223 -7.99 -8.71 -1.54
CA GLU A 223 -8.18 -7.97 -2.80
C GLU A 223 -9.12 -6.76 -2.67
N SER A 224 -9.97 -6.73 -1.63
CA SER A 224 -10.85 -5.61 -1.29
C SER A 224 -10.09 -4.35 -0.86
N THR A 225 -8.88 -4.51 -0.29
CA THR A 225 -7.96 -3.42 0.08
C THR A 225 -6.89 -3.28 -1.00
N VAL A 226 -7.21 -2.57 -2.08
CA VAL A 226 -6.40 -2.55 -3.32
C VAL A 226 -4.96 -2.12 -3.08
N LEU A 227 -4.70 -1.05 -2.31
CA LEU A 227 -3.35 -0.56 -2.05
C LEU A 227 -2.57 -1.49 -1.13
N LEU A 228 -3.17 -1.89 0.00
CA LEU A 228 -2.55 -2.82 0.94
C LEU A 228 -2.28 -4.17 0.28
N TRP A 229 -3.22 -4.69 -0.48
CA TRP A 229 -3.03 -5.94 -1.23
C TRP A 229 -1.95 -5.80 -2.29
N SER A 230 -1.92 -4.70 -3.04
CA SER A 230 -0.89 -4.50 -4.07
C SER A 230 0.53 -4.46 -3.48
N LEU A 231 0.69 -3.94 -2.27
CA LEU A 231 1.99 -3.88 -1.60
C LEU A 231 2.34 -5.13 -0.78
N LEU A 232 1.34 -5.69 -0.10
CA LEU A 232 1.56 -6.65 0.98
C LEU A 232 1.16 -8.07 0.60
N SER A 233 0.41 -8.33 -0.48
CA SER A 233 0.11 -9.71 -0.93
C SER A 233 1.38 -10.48 -1.31
N ASP A 234 2.39 -9.76 -1.81
CA ASP A 234 3.76 -10.20 -1.97
C ASP A 234 4.69 -9.15 -1.34
N CYS A 235 5.26 -9.48 -0.18
CA CYS A 235 6.14 -8.58 0.57
C CYS A 235 7.41 -8.17 -0.19
N SER A 236 7.78 -8.87 -1.27
CA SER A 236 8.89 -8.42 -2.14
C SER A 236 8.56 -7.11 -2.85
N VAL A 237 7.28 -6.84 -3.15
CA VAL A 237 6.84 -5.58 -3.77
C VAL A 237 7.13 -4.41 -2.83
N ALA A 238 6.64 -4.49 -1.58
CA ALA A 238 6.91 -3.47 -0.56
C ALA A 238 8.42 -3.23 -0.34
N GLN A 239 9.23 -4.28 -0.51
CA GLN A 239 10.68 -4.18 -0.44
C GLN A 239 11.30 -3.49 -1.63
N ASP A 240 10.93 -3.88 -2.85
CA ASP A 240 11.44 -3.31 -4.09
C ASP A 240 11.19 -1.82 -4.16
N VAL A 241 10.01 -1.37 -3.72
CA VAL A 241 9.65 0.05 -3.67
C VAL A 241 10.09 0.76 -2.39
N ALA A 242 10.75 0.05 -1.46
CA ALA A 242 11.22 0.54 -0.17
C ALA A 242 10.17 1.34 0.63
N ILE A 243 8.92 0.85 0.67
CA ILE A 243 7.75 1.63 1.11
C ILE A 243 7.83 2.16 2.54
N TRP A 244 8.60 1.50 3.42
CA TRP A 244 8.83 1.99 4.78
C TRP A 244 9.48 3.38 4.81
N ASN A 245 10.25 3.75 3.78
CA ASN A 245 11.01 5.00 3.76
C ASN A 245 10.10 6.23 3.62
N PRO A 246 9.23 6.34 2.58
CA PRO A 246 8.27 7.43 2.49
C PRO A 246 7.36 7.51 3.72
N VAL A 247 6.84 6.38 4.19
CA VAL A 247 5.95 6.35 5.36
C VAL A 247 6.65 6.89 6.60
N ARG A 248 7.86 6.42 6.90
CA ARG A 248 8.66 6.90 8.02
C ARG A 248 8.94 8.41 7.92
N GLU A 249 9.31 8.89 6.74
CA GLU A 249 9.64 10.30 6.54
C GLU A 249 8.43 11.20 6.78
N VAL A 250 7.28 10.86 6.20
CA VAL A 250 6.04 11.64 6.38
C VAL A 250 5.58 11.63 7.83
N VAL A 251 5.61 10.47 8.49
CA VAL A 251 5.22 10.36 9.90
C VAL A 251 6.13 11.20 10.80
N ARG A 252 7.45 11.16 10.60
CA ARG A 252 8.38 11.96 11.41
C ARG A 252 8.22 13.47 11.15
N GLU A 253 8.01 13.86 9.90
CA GLU A 253 7.72 15.25 9.55
C GLU A 253 6.41 15.71 10.23
N HIS A 254 5.39 14.86 10.21
CA HIS A 254 4.11 15.14 10.85
C HIS A 254 4.24 15.30 12.37
N ILE A 255 4.92 14.37 13.07
CA ILE A 255 5.17 14.47 14.51
C ILE A 255 5.82 15.81 14.86
N ARG A 256 6.86 16.21 14.13
CA ARG A 256 7.55 17.49 14.35
C ARG A 256 6.68 18.69 14.04
N SER A 257 5.88 18.62 12.97
CA SER A 257 4.94 19.69 12.62
C SER A 257 3.85 19.87 13.69
N VAL A 258 3.36 18.77 14.26
CA VAL A 258 2.38 18.80 15.35
C VAL A 258 3.00 19.31 16.65
N SER A 259 4.21 18.83 16.98
CA SER A 259 4.99 19.30 18.14
C SER A 259 5.25 20.81 18.08
N ALA A 260 5.64 21.32 16.91
CA ALA A 260 5.94 22.74 16.70
C ALA A 260 4.68 23.64 16.63
N SER A 261 3.47 23.08 16.62
CA SER A 261 2.24 23.87 16.57
C SER A 261 1.92 24.51 17.94
N THR A 262 1.14 25.60 17.95
CA THR A 262 0.76 26.29 19.19
C THR A 262 -0.77 26.39 19.30
N PRO A 263 -1.40 25.68 20.25
CA PRO A 263 -0.81 24.74 21.21
C PRO A 263 -0.28 23.46 20.53
N ASN A 264 0.70 22.79 21.15
CA ASN A 264 1.21 21.49 20.72
C ASN A 264 0.05 20.46 20.80
N GLN A 265 -0.40 19.94 19.66
CA GLN A 265 -1.66 19.16 19.63
C GLN A 265 -1.51 17.81 20.34
N TYR A 266 -0.30 17.25 20.40
CA TYR A 266 -0.03 15.99 21.08
C TYR A 266 0.34 16.15 22.56
N ALA A 267 0.62 17.37 23.03
CA ALA A 267 0.87 17.62 24.45
C ALA A 267 -0.40 17.48 25.29
N SER A 268 -1.56 17.62 24.66
CA SER A 268 -2.88 17.33 25.21
C SER A 268 -3.35 15.90 24.91
N SER A 269 -4.48 15.52 25.49
CA SER A 269 -5.09 14.19 25.44
C SER A 269 -6.25 14.13 24.42
N ASN A 270 -6.00 14.39 23.14
CA ASN A 270 -7.05 14.41 22.11
C ASN A 270 -7.32 13.01 21.53
N LEU A 271 -6.28 12.19 21.38
CA LEU A 271 -6.32 10.80 20.89
C LEU A 271 -6.56 9.76 22.00
N THR A 272 -6.63 10.20 23.25
CA THR A 272 -6.92 9.35 24.43
C THR A 272 -8.42 9.18 24.69
N SER A 273 -9.24 9.91 23.94
CA SER A 273 -10.66 9.63 23.78
C SER A 273 -10.85 8.18 23.33
N ASN A 274 -11.68 7.40 24.04
CA ASN A 274 -11.96 5.97 23.78
C ASN A 274 -12.68 5.72 22.43
N ARG A 275 -12.54 6.59 21.44
CA ARG A 275 -13.16 6.50 20.12
C ARG A 275 -12.13 6.05 19.09
N PRO A 276 -12.18 4.78 18.64
CA PRO A 276 -11.26 4.26 17.64
C PRO A 276 -11.22 5.08 16.35
N GLU A 277 -12.35 5.68 15.95
CA GLU A 277 -12.47 6.52 14.75
C GLU A 277 -11.57 7.77 14.79
N GLU A 278 -11.29 8.32 15.97
CA GLU A 278 -10.43 9.50 16.11
C GLU A 278 -8.95 9.13 15.92
N LEU A 279 -8.54 7.91 16.28
CA LEU A 279 -7.18 7.40 16.04
C LEU A 279 -6.90 7.24 14.56
N TYR A 280 -7.85 6.72 13.78
CA TYR A 280 -7.66 6.53 12.34
C TYR A 280 -7.64 7.84 11.54
N ARG A 281 -7.89 9.00 12.17
CA ARG A 281 -7.68 10.32 11.54
C ARG A 281 -6.26 10.86 11.77
N ASP A 282 -5.49 10.25 12.65
CA ASP A 282 -4.13 10.70 12.97
C ASP A 282 -3.09 10.05 12.05
N CYS A 283 -2.25 10.87 11.40
CA CYS A 283 -1.23 10.39 10.47
C CYS A 283 -0.17 9.53 11.16
N THR A 284 0.19 9.84 12.41
CA THR A 284 1.18 9.06 13.16
C THR A 284 0.63 7.68 13.49
N TYR A 285 -0.60 7.60 13.98
CA TYR A 285 -1.28 6.34 14.26
C TYR A 285 -1.44 5.49 12.99
N VAL A 286 -1.92 6.06 11.89
CA VAL A 286 -2.07 5.35 10.60
C VAL A 286 -0.71 4.83 10.11
N GLY A 287 0.35 5.63 10.22
CA GLY A 287 1.71 5.18 9.93
C GLY A 287 2.18 4.01 10.81
N ILE A 288 1.93 4.08 12.12
CA ILE A 288 2.23 3.00 13.07
C ILE A 288 1.48 1.71 12.69
N ARG A 289 0.18 1.82 12.38
CA ARG A 289 -0.66 0.69 11.94
C ARG A 289 -0.17 0.09 10.61
N PHE A 290 0.26 0.92 9.67
CA PHE A 290 0.85 0.43 8.42
C PHE A 290 2.09 -0.44 8.67
N PHE A 291 2.98 -0.05 9.60
CA PHE A 291 4.13 -0.87 9.98
C PHE A 291 3.72 -2.22 10.62
N ASP A 292 2.66 -2.24 11.42
CA ASP A 292 2.12 -3.47 12.00
C ASP A 292 1.55 -4.42 10.92
N LEU A 293 0.74 -3.90 9.99
CA LEU A 293 0.17 -4.67 8.89
C LEU A 293 1.28 -5.24 8.00
N MET A 294 2.28 -4.42 7.68
CA MET A 294 3.44 -4.85 6.91
C MET A 294 4.19 -5.99 7.63
N ALA A 295 4.56 -5.81 8.90
CA ALA A 295 5.22 -6.85 9.71
C ALA A 295 4.42 -8.14 9.79
N SER A 296 3.11 -8.01 9.95
CA SER A 296 2.18 -9.12 9.98
C SER A 296 2.17 -9.89 8.66
N ALA A 297 2.14 -9.19 7.53
CA ALA A 297 2.21 -9.80 6.20
C ALA A 297 3.54 -10.54 5.95
N ALA A 298 4.70 -10.01 6.38
CA ALA A 298 5.96 -10.77 6.27
C ALA A 298 5.92 -12.06 7.07
N LEU A 299 5.37 -12.01 8.28
CA LEU A 299 5.35 -13.17 9.15
C LEU A 299 4.51 -14.28 8.54
N THR A 300 3.32 -13.94 8.02
CA THR A 300 2.42 -14.90 7.35
C THR A 300 3.01 -15.45 6.05
N GLN A 301 3.77 -14.64 5.31
CA GLN A 301 4.50 -15.05 4.09
C GLN A 301 5.88 -15.66 4.35
N GLN A 302 6.30 -15.77 5.61
CA GLN A 302 7.61 -16.29 6.02
C GLN A 302 8.82 -15.56 5.41
N SER A 303 8.67 -14.27 5.14
CA SER A 303 9.69 -13.41 4.53
C SER A 303 10.99 -13.35 5.36
N GLN A 304 12.14 -13.22 4.68
CA GLN A 304 13.46 -12.98 5.31
C GLN A 304 13.67 -11.51 5.71
N HIS A 305 12.78 -10.63 5.27
CA HIS A 305 12.93 -9.20 5.42
C HIS A 305 12.43 -8.75 6.79
N HIS A 306 13.28 -7.97 7.47
CA HIS A 306 13.15 -7.64 8.89
C HIS A 306 13.41 -6.15 9.17
N MET A 307 13.75 -5.36 8.14
CA MET A 307 14.17 -3.96 8.32
C MET A 307 13.05 -3.04 8.82
N TRP A 308 11.79 -3.44 8.70
CA TRP A 308 10.64 -2.58 8.96
C TRP A 308 10.53 -2.17 10.43
N MET A 309 10.89 -3.08 11.34
CA MET A 309 10.81 -2.83 12.79
C MET A 309 11.87 -1.84 13.27
N HIS A 310 12.98 -1.71 12.54
CA HIS A 310 13.97 -0.68 12.81
C HIS A 310 13.38 0.72 12.64
N TYR A 311 12.60 0.93 11.57
CA TYR A 311 12.00 2.23 11.27
C TYR A 311 10.85 2.60 12.19
N LEU A 312 10.05 1.61 12.62
CA LEU A 312 9.06 1.84 13.67
C LEU A 312 9.73 2.27 14.98
N GLY A 313 10.90 1.70 15.31
CA GLY A 313 11.74 2.14 16.42
C GLY A 313 12.15 3.61 16.31
N HIS A 314 12.52 4.09 15.11
CA HIS A 314 12.85 5.51 14.90
C HIS A 314 11.67 6.47 15.03
N ILE A 315 10.46 6.02 14.67
CA ILE A 315 9.24 6.80 14.93
C ILE A 315 9.06 6.95 16.44
N ALA A 316 9.27 5.87 17.20
CA ALA A 316 9.18 5.90 18.65
C ALA A 316 10.22 6.85 19.28
N GLU A 317 11.47 6.82 18.80
CA GLU A 317 12.50 7.78 19.24
C GLU A 317 12.10 9.22 18.95
N THR A 318 11.51 9.49 17.78
CA THR A 318 11.03 10.83 17.42
C THR A 318 9.90 11.28 18.36
N LEU A 319 8.98 10.38 18.74
CA LEU A 319 7.94 10.69 19.72
C LEU A 319 8.50 10.97 21.12
N VAL A 320 9.59 10.29 21.52
CA VAL A 320 10.27 10.55 22.80
C VAL A 320 11.02 11.89 22.76
N GLU A 321 11.66 12.22 21.64
CA GLU A 321 12.39 13.49 21.45
C GLU A 321 11.47 14.71 21.51
N GLU A 322 10.26 14.60 20.97
CA GLU A 322 9.26 15.67 20.91
C GLU A 322 8.25 15.64 22.07
N PHE A 323 8.46 14.75 23.06
CA PHE A 323 7.50 14.52 24.13
C PHE A 323 7.34 15.77 25.02
N GLU A 324 6.12 16.28 25.10
CA GLU A 324 5.77 17.42 25.96
C GLU A 324 4.46 17.13 26.71
N LEU A 325 4.38 17.54 27.96
CA LEU A 325 3.15 17.49 28.74
C LEU A 325 2.56 18.89 28.86
N ALA A 326 1.27 19.02 28.52
CA ALA A 326 0.53 20.23 28.81
C ALA A 326 0.40 20.44 30.34
N ASP A 327 0.26 21.70 30.76
CA ASP A 327 0.16 22.08 32.18
C ASP A 327 -1.05 21.46 32.90
N ASP A 328 -2.10 21.09 32.14
CA ASP A 328 -3.34 20.49 32.63
C ASP A 328 -3.37 18.96 32.51
N ALA A 329 -2.33 18.33 31.95
CA ALA A 329 -2.22 16.88 31.85
C ALA A 329 -1.85 16.24 33.20
N ASP A 330 -2.53 15.15 33.58
CA ASP A 330 -2.19 14.38 34.78
C ASP A 330 -1.08 13.35 34.46
N PRO A 331 0.15 13.49 35.00
CA PRO A 331 1.23 12.52 34.78
C PRO A 331 0.96 11.10 35.31
N SER A 332 -0.10 10.94 36.12
CA SER A 332 -0.55 9.68 36.69
C SER A 332 -1.65 8.98 35.89
N ASP A 333 -2.06 9.52 34.75
CA ASP A 333 -2.98 8.85 33.83
C ASP A 333 -2.32 7.68 33.07
N GLU A 334 -3.16 6.79 32.52
CA GLU A 334 -2.71 5.72 31.61
C GLU A 334 -2.00 6.30 30.39
N PHE A 335 -2.65 7.28 29.78
CA PHE A 335 -2.14 8.06 28.67
C PHE A 335 -2.26 9.54 29.06
N PRO A 336 -1.21 10.13 29.65
CA PRO A 336 -1.25 11.55 30.04
C PRO A 336 -1.45 12.49 28.83
N ASN A 337 -1.02 12.06 27.64
CA ASN A 337 -1.12 12.80 26.39
C ASN A 337 -1.11 11.82 25.19
N ASP A 338 -1.19 12.38 23.99
CA ASP A 338 -1.23 11.60 22.75
C ASP A 338 0.13 10.96 22.43
N TYR A 339 1.24 11.60 22.80
CA TYR A 339 2.57 10.98 22.70
C TYR A 339 2.63 9.64 23.45
N ALA A 340 2.14 9.59 24.70
CA ALA A 340 2.12 8.39 25.50
C ALA A 340 1.21 7.31 24.90
N ARG A 341 0.07 7.71 24.33
CA ARG A 341 -0.84 6.80 23.59
C ARG A 341 -0.15 6.19 22.36
N LEU A 342 0.52 6.99 21.54
CA LEU A 342 1.22 6.53 20.34
C LEU A 342 2.44 5.64 20.69
N LEU A 343 3.20 6.02 21.72
CA LEU A 343 4.30 5.20 22.25
C LEU A 343 3.80 3.86 22.81
N TYR A 344 2.61 3.85 23.43
CA TYR A 344 1.96 2.62 23.87
C TYR A 344 1.68 1.71 22.68
N GLU A 345 1.10 2.23 21.60
CA GLU A 345 0.75 1.44 20.41
C GLU A 345 1.99 0.81 19.77
N ILE A 346 3.08 1.56 19.65
CA ILE A 346 4.36 1.02 19.14
C ILE A 346 4.88 -0.12 20.02
N HIS A 347 4.89 0.06 21.34
CA HIS A 347 5.30 -1.01 22.27
C HIS A 347 4.39 -2.23 22.16
N ALA A 348 3.07 -2.02 22.07
CA ALA A 348 2.08 -3.07 21.95
C ALA A 348 2.30 -3.89 20.68
N ILE A 349 2.62 -3.25 19.55
CA ILE A 349 2.94 -3.94 18.28
C ILE A 349 4.17 -4.84 18.46
N PHE A 350 5.28 -4.31 18.98
CA PHE A 350 6.49 -5.12 19.18
C PHE A 350 6.22 -6.30 20.13
N ASN A 351 5.55 -6.03 21.25
CA ASN A 351 5.17 -7.06 22.23
C ASN A 351 4.31 -8.13 21.57
N GLN A 352 3.27 -7.75 20.84
CA GLN A 352 2.32 -8.67 20.22
C GLN A 352 2.99 -9.53 19.14
N LEU A 353 3.83 -8.93 18.29
CA LEU A 353 4.59 -9.66 17.28
C LEU A 353 5.44 -10.76 17.92
N VAL A 354 6.21 -10.42 18.96
CA VAL A 354 7.08 -11.38 19.64
C VAL A 354 6.29 -12.40 20.45
N ARG A 355 5.22 -11.98 21.14
CA ARG A 355 4.35 -12.86 21.92
C ARG A 355 3.74 -13.99 21.09
N ASN A 356 3.48 -13.75 19.81
CA ASN A 356 3.05 -14.81 18.91
C ASN A 356 4.08 -15.95 18.77
N ALA A 357 5.38 -15.70 18.98
CA ALA A 357 6.39 -16.77 19.04
C ALA A 357 6.07 -17.80 20.14
N GLY A 358 5.46 -17.35 21.24
CA GLY A 358 4.99 -18.19 22.34
C GLY A 358 3.66 -18.90 22.07
N SER A 359 3.00 -18.66 20.93
CA SER A 359 1.78 -19.38 20.57
C SER A 359 2.09 -20.68 19.83
N GLN A 360 1.43 -21.78 20.23
CA GLN A 360 1.53 -23.08 19.54
C GLN A 360 0.90 -23.05 18.14
N ASN A 361 -0.10 -22.19 17.92
CA ASN A 361 -0.82 -22.09 16.66
C ASN A 361 -0.23 -21.05 15.71
N PHE A 362 0.86 -20.39 16.09
CA PHE A 362 1.49 -19.39 15.24
C PHE A 362 2.19 -20.05 14.06
N LYS A 363 1.68 -19.75 12.87
CA LYS A 363 2.19 -20.25 11.57
C LYS A 363 3.24 -19.34 10.95
N GLY A 364 3.48 -18.17 11.53
CA GLY A 364 4.47 -17.24 11.04
C GLY A 364 5.89 -17.74 11.26
N ARG A 365 6.83 -17.18 10.53
CA ARG A 365 8.22 -17.64 10.56
C ARG A 365 8.91 -17.38 11.90
N LYS A 366 9.62 -18.41 12.40
CA LYS A 366 10.53 -18.35 13.55
C LYS A 366 11.95 -18.75 13.11
N ALA A 367 12.74 -17.77 12.68
CA ALA A 367 14.06 -17.97 12.10
C ALA A 367 15.21 -17.96 13.11
N ILE A 368 15.00 -17.53 14.36
CA ILE A 368 16.04 -17.46 15.39
C ILE A 368 16.83 -18.78 15.49
N THR A 369 18.17 -18.66 15.53
CA THR A 369 19.09 -19.78 15.75
C THR A 369 20.04 -19.52 16.90
N ASP A 370 20.43 -18.27 17.12
CA ASP A 370 21.28 -17.82 18.21
C ASP A 370 20.55 -16.77 19.05
N PRO A 371 20.33 -16.98 20.37
CA PRO A 371 19.75 -15.96 21.23
C PRO A 371 20.71 -14.81 21.55
N GLY A 372 21.97 -14.87 21.12
CA GLY A 372 22.94 -13.79 21.30
C GLY A 372 22.57 -12.49 20.57
N VAL A 373 23.40 -11.47 20.80
CA VAL A 373 23.36 -10.11 20.19
C VAL A 373 23.72 -10.07 18.71
N SER A 374 23.88 -11.23 18.07
CA SER A 374 24.15 -11.37 16.65
C SER A 374 22.93 -10.92 15.83
N ASP A 375 23.19 -10.21 14.74
CA ASP A 375 22.15 -9.87 13.78
C ASP A 375 21.77 -11.13 12.99
N GLU A 376 20.49 -11.49 13.02
CA GLU A 376 19.93 -12.61 12.26
C GLU A 376 18.72 -12.09 11.48
N ASN A 377 18.49 -12.61 10.27
CA ASN A 377 17.33 -12.26 9.45
C ASN A 377 16.03 -12.87 10.02
N ASP A 378 15.65 -12.40 11.20
CA ASP A 378 14.48 -12.81 11.98
C ASP A 378 13.70 -11.58 12.44
N LEU A 379 12.49 -11.41 11.92
CA LEU A 379 11.65 -10.25 12.21
C LEU A 379 11.34 -10.14 13.71
N LEU A 380 11.09 -11.25 14.40
CA LEU A 380 10.70 -11.24 15.83
C LEU A 380 11.90 -10.86 16.71
N LYS A 381 13.09 -11.36 16.40
CA LYS A 381 14.34 -10.97 17.07
C LYS A 381 14.67 -9.48 16.82
N TYR A 382 14.38 -8.97 15.63
CA TYR A 382 14.49 -7.53 15.35
C TYR A 382 13.42 -6.70 16.06
N SER A 383 12.19 -7.21 16.22
CA SER A 383 11.17 -6.57 17.05
C SER A 383 11.60 -6.48 18.51
N LEU A 384 12.22 -7.52 19.08
CA LEU A 384 12.83 -7.46 20.42
C LEU A 384 13.90 -6.38 20.53
N ARG A 385 14.75 -6.28 19.50
CA ARG A 385 15.81 -5.27 19.42
C ARG A 385 15.23 -3.85 19.41
N ALA A 386 14.20 -3.62 18.59
CA ALA A 386 13.51 -2.34 18.46
C ALA A 386 12.70 -1.99 19.73
N LEU A 387 12.04 -2.96 20.35
CA LEU A 387 11.32 -2.82 21.62
C LEU A 387 12.25 -2.29 22.72
N LEU A 388 13.40 -2.94 22.93
CA LEU A 388 14.32 -2.54 23.99
C LEU A 388 15.01 -1.20 23.71
N ARG A 389 15.26 -0.89 22.44
CA ARG A 389 15.75 0.43 22.03
C ARG A 389 14.73 1.54 22.33
N CYS A 390 13.46 1.29 22.02
CA CYS A 390 12.35 2.19 22.35
C CYS A 390 12.17 2.35 23.87
N HIS A 391 12.16 1.24 24.60
CA HIS A 391 12.09 1.23 26.06
C HIS A 391 13.23 2.03 26.71
N ARG A 392 14.45 1.90 26.18
CA ARG A 392 15.59 2.70 26.63
C ARG A 392 15.38 4.19 26.41
N ALA A 393 14.91 4.60 25.23
CA ALA A 393 14.60 6.01 24.96
C ALA A 393 13.56 6.54 25.98
N VAL A 394 12.50 5.75 26.22
CA VAL A 394 11.46 6.08 27.21
C VAL A 394 12.02 6.21 28.62
N LEU A 395 12.83 5.25 29.09
CA LEU A 395 13.35 5.29 30.46
C LEU A 395 14.31 6.45 30.70
N LEU A 396 15.13 6.79 29.72
CA LEU A 396 16.15 7.83 29.84
C LEU A 396 15.62 9.26 29.62
N SER A 397 14.41 9.43 29.08
CA SER A 397 13.79 10.76 28.94
C SER A 397 13.37 11.31 30.31
N SER A 398 13.70 12.58 30.60
CA SER A 398 13.22 13.27 31.80
C SER A 398 11.74 13.64 31.75
N ASP A 399 11.21 13.79 30.53
CA ASP A 399 9.90 14.42 30.29
C ASP A 399 8.76 13.40 30.38
N ILE A 400 9.08 12.11 30.20
CA ILE A 400 8.10 11.03 30.27
C ILE A 400 7.79 10.65 31.74
N PRO A 401 6.52 10.58 32.15
CA PRO A 401 6.15 10.25 33.52
C PRO A 401 6.60 8.86 34.00
N ASN A 402 6.95 8.78 35.29
CA ASN A 402 7.38 7.55 35.95
C ASN A 402 6.35 6.42 35.89
N ARG A 403 5.05 6.75 35.88
CA ARG A 403 3.98 5.75 35.77
C ARG A 403 4.06 5.02 34.43
N PHE A 404 4.16 5.76 33.33
CA PHE A 404 4.28 5.21 31.98
C PHE A 404 5.56 4.37 31.84
N LYS A 405 6.72 4.89 32.30
CA LYS A 405 7.99 4.15 32.34
C LYS A 405 7.85 2.80 33.05
N ARG A 406 7.25 2.80 34.24
CA ARG A 406 7.01 1.59 35.04
C ARG A 406 6.16 0.58 34.27
N GLU A 407 5.05 0.99 33.67
CA GLU A 407 4.18 0.10 32.91
C GLU A 407 4.87 -0.50 31.69
N ARG A 408 5.68 0.29 30.96
CA ARG A 408 6.47 -0.25 29.84
C ARG A 408 7.48 -1.29 30.31
N THR A 409 8.19 -1.04 31.41
CA THR A 409 9.12 -2.02 32.01
C THR A 409 8.39 -3.29 32.44
N HIS A 410 7.23 -3.16 33.08
CA HIS A 410 6.42 -4.30 33.52
C HIS A 410 5.96 -5.14 32.32
N SER A 411 5.55 -4.52 31.22
CA SER A 411 5.15 -5.24 30.00
C SER A 411 6.27 -6.09 29.37
N ILE A 412 7.52 -5.64 29.48
CA ILE A 412 8.69 -6.40 29.00
C ILE A 412 8.94 -7.63 29.87
N TYR A 413 8.77 -7.49 31.20
CA TYR A 413 8.85 -8.63 32.10
C TYR A 413 7.74 -9.65 31.81
N GLU A 414 6.51 -9.20 31.62
CA GLU A 414 5.39 -10.08 31.27
C GLU A 414 5.63 -10.81 29.94
N LEU A 415 6.19 -10.12 28.93
CA LEU A 415 6.62 -10.75 27.68
C LEU A 415 7.69 -11.83 27.92
N TYR A 416 8.70 -11.55 28.76
CA TYR A 416 9.73 -12.54 29.12
C TYR A 416 9.10 -13.78 29.78
N GLU A 417 8.26 -13.59 30.80
CA GLU A 417 7.59 -14.67 31.53
C GLU A 417 6.74 -15.55 30.59
N GLU A 418 6.01 -14.94 29.66
CA GLU A 418 5.18 -15.67 28.70
C GLU A 418 5.99 -16.46 27.67
N LEU A 419 7.11 -15.91 27.20
CA LEU A 419 7.97 -16.60 26.24
C LEU A 419 8.69 -17.78 26.89
N ASP A 420 9.23 -17.61 28.09
CA ASP A 420 10.00 -18.62 28.83
C ASP A 420 9.13 -19.81 29.28
N ARG A 421 7.85 -19.56 29.58
CA ARG A 421 6.90 -20.61 29.93
C ARG A 421 6.27 -21.32 28.75
N SER A 422 6.35 -20.72 27.57
CA SER A 422 5.68 -21.27 26.43
C SER A 422 6.38 -22.56 25.99
N ASN A 423 5.61 -23.66 25.95
CA ASN A 423 6.07 -24.90 25.34
C ASN A 423 6.12 -24.84 23.80
N ALA A 424 5.97 -23.66 23.19
CA ALA A 424 6.02 -23.49 21.75
C ALA A 424 7.47 -23.55 21.26
N GLN A 425 7.67 -24.20 20.11
CA GLN A 425 8.99 -24.37 19.52
C GLN A 425 9.71 -23.01 19.34
N LYS A 426 10.96 -22.95 19.82
CA LYS A 426 11.87 -21.78 19.83
C LYS A 426 11.45 -20.61 20.72
N SER A 427 10.37 -20.69 21.50
CA SER A 427 9.95 -19.58 22.37
C SER A 427 11.04 -19.22 23.40
N ASP A 428 11.67 -20.22 24.01
CA ASP A 428 12.76 -20.06 24.97
C ASP A 428 13.96 -19.30 24.37
N LEU A 429 14.22 -19.44 23.07
CA LEU A 429 15.30 -18.71 22.40
C LEU A 429 14.99 -17.21 22.33
N TYR A 430 13.73 -16.83 22.13
CA TYR A 430 13.34 -15.41 22.17
C TYR A 430 13.34 -14.86 23.60
N ALA A 431 12.96 -15.66 24.59
CA ALA A 431 13.06 -15.30 26.00
C ALA A 431 14.53 -15.04 26.39
N GLU A 432 15.43 -15.94 26.02
CA GLU A 432 16.87 -15.78 26.24
C GLU A 432 17.44 -14.60 25.44
N ALA A 433 16.99 -14.38 24.21
CA ALA A 433 17.42 -13.22 23.41
C ALA A 433 17.03 -11.88 24.05
N LEU A 434 15.82 -11.78 24.60
CA LEU A 434 15.38 -10.62 25.36
C LEU A 434 16.29 -10.37 26.57
N LEU A 435 16.62 -11.41 27.35
CA LEU A 435 17.55 -11.28 28.48
C LEU A 435 18.97 -10.89 28.04
N GLN A 436 19.48 -11.46 26.94
CA GLN A 436 20.78 -11.13 26.38
C GLN A 436 20.82 -9.67 25.92
N TYR A 437 19.77 -9.19 25.25
CA TYR A 437 19.68 -7.79 24.85
C TYR A 437 19.57 -6.86 26.05
N MET A 438 18.95 -7.27 27.16
CA MET A 438 18.95 -6.42 28.36
C MET A 438 20.33 -6.40 29.04
N SER A 439 21.01 -7.53 29.16
CA SER A 439 22.14 -7.70 30.09
C SER A 439 23.54 -7.86 29.45
N SER A 440 23.65 -8.02 28.13
CA SER A 440 24.94 -8.21 27.48
C SER A 440 25.79 -6.94 27.47
N LEU A 441 27.10 -7.09 27.69
CA LEU A 441 28.10 -6.02 27.54
C LEU A 441 28.64 -5.89 26.12
N ASP A 442 28.13 -6.68 25.16
CA ASP A 442 28.54 -6.59 23.77
C ASP A 442 28.19 -5.19 23.19
N PRO A 443 29.12 -4.51 22.50
CA PRO A 443 28.84 -3.22 21.87
C PRO A 443 27.68 -3.22 20.87
N ARG A 444 27.34 -4.38 20.30
CA ARG A 444 26.22 -4.57 19.36
C ARG A 444 24.87 -4.65 20.07
N ASN A 445 24.84 -4.68 21.41
CA ASN A 445 23.61 -4.71 22.18
C ASN A 445 22.76 -3.44 21.90
N PRO A 446 21.44 -3.55 21.58
CA PRO A 446 20.56 -2.39 21.38
C PRO A 446 20.50 -1.38 22.54
N VAL A 447 20.66 -1.84 23.79
CA VAL A 447 20.69 -0.96 24.98
C VAL A 447 22.11 -0.73 25.50
N GLY A 448 23.11 -1.23 24.78
CA GLY A 448 24.51 -1.08 25.10
C GLY A 448 25.06 0.33 24.86
N GLY A 449 26.30 0.53 25.29
CA GLY A 449 27.07 1.75 25.08
C GLY A 449 26.87 2.82 26.15
N LYS A 450 27.02 4.09 25.75
CA LYS A 450 26.88 5.25 26.64
C LYS A 450 25.47 5.26 27.24
N HIS A 451 25.31 5.38 28.55
CA HIS A 451 24.02 5.27 29.28
C HIS A 451 23.46 3.84 29.50
N GLN A 452 24.20 2.77 29.19
CA GLN A 452 23.74 1.41 29.51
C GLN A 452 23.55 1.21 31.02
N LEU A 453 24.47 1.73 31.84
CA LEU A 453 24.37 1.63 33.30
C LEU A 453 23.09 2.32 33.81
N GLU A 454 22.87 3.56 33.38
CA GLU A 454 21.69 4.36 33.73
C GLU A 454 20.38 3.66 33.32
N TYR A 455 20.34 3.11 32.11
CA TYR A 455 19.19 2.33 31.63
C TYR A 455 18.90 1.11 32.52
N LEU A 456 19.93 0.37 32.92
CA LEU A 456 19.76 -0.80 33.77
C LEU A 456 19.37 -0.45 35.21
N GLU A 457 19.88 0.66 35.74
CA GLU A 457 19.50 1.18 37.05
C GLU A 457 18.03 1.60 37.06
N GLU A 458 17.57 2.31 36.04
CA GLU A 458 16.15 2.68 35.87
C GLU A 458 15.25 1.46 35.67
N THR A 459 15.69 0.49 34.87
CA THR A 459 15.01 -0.80 34.69
C THR A 459 14.87 -1.53 36.03
N SER A 460 15.96 -1.65 36.80
CA SER A 460 15.96 -2.28 38.12
C SER A 460 15.05 -1.55 39.11
N ARG A 461 15.08 -0.21 39.09
CA ARG A 461 14.19 0.64 39.90
C ARG A 461 12.73 0.33 39.62
N HIS A 462 12.31 0.28 38.36
CA HIS A 462 10.91 -0.01 38.00
C HIS A 462 10.52 -1.47 38.24
N LEU A 463 11.42 -2.44 38.00
CA LEU A 463 11.16 -3.85 38.31
C LEU A 463 10.99 -4.10 39.81
N SER A 464 11.68 -3.35 40.68
CA SER A 464 11.53 -3.49 42.13
C SER A 464 10.11 -3.17 42.63
N THR A 465 9.34 -2.42 41.83
CA THR A 465 7.94 -2.07 42.11
C THR A 465 6.92 -3.02 41.47
N TYR A 466 7.38 -4.08 40.79
CA TYR A 466 6.49 -5.07 40.20
C TYR A 466 5.70 -5.81 41.29
N ASP A 467 4.40 -5.96 41.08
CA ASP A 467 3.54 -6.66 42.02
C ASP A 467 3.79 -8.17 41.95
N THR A 468 4.71 -8.65 42.79
CA THR A 468 5.06 -10.07 42.85
C THR A 468 3.88 -10.98 43.24
N ALA A 469 2.77 -10.45 43.76
CA ALA A 469 1.58 -11.24 44.03
C ALA A 469 0.84 -11.64 42.74
N LYS A 470 1.08 -10.94 41.62
CA LYS A 470 0.57 -11.32 40.29
C LYS A 470 1.35 -12.49 39.68
N LEU A 471 2.50 -12.85 40.25
CA LEU A 471 3.30 -13.96 39.76
C LEU A 471 2.61 -15.28 40.07
N MET A 472 2.11 -15.94 39.02
CA MET A 472 1.61 -17.30 39.10
C MET A 472 2.73 -18.28 39.52
N THR A 473 2.37 -19.47 39.97
CA THR A 473 3.31 -20.52 40.36
C THR A 473 4.36 -20.76 39.26
N GLY A 474 5.63 -20.51 39.55
CA GLY A 474 6.75 -20.53 38.60
C GLY A 474 7.35 -19.15 38.34
N GLY A 475 6.53 -18.09 38.25
CA GLY A 475 6.92 -16.75 37.74
C GLY A 475 7.93 -16.02 38.59
N ARG A 476 7.96 -16.40 39.85
CA ARG A 476 8.95 -15.96 40.82
C ARG A 476 10.37 -16.34 40.41
N GLU A 477 10.58 -17.54 39.85
CA GLU A 477 11.90 -17.97 39.39
C GLU A 477 12.37 -17.14 38.18
N GLN A 478 11.50 -16.92 37.20
CA GLN A 478 11.78 -16.03 36.06
C GLN A 478 12.08 -14.59 36.52
N PHE A 479 11.28 -14.06 37.44
CA PHE A 479 11.50 -12.72 37.99
C PHE A 479 12.84 -12.60 38.71
N GLU A 480 13.20 -13.61 39.51
CA GLU A 480 14.48 -13.66 40.21
C GLU A 480 15.66 -13.77 39.24
N GLU A 481 15.56 -14.58 38.17
CA GLU A 481 16.61 -14.71 37.15
C GLU A 481 16.83 -13.41 36.37
N MET A 482 15.76 -12.76 35.90
CA MET A 482 15.88 -11.48 35.18
C MET A 482 16.51 -10.41 36.08
N ASN A 483 16.05 -10.27 37.32
CA ASN A 483 16.63 -9.32 38.28
C ASN A 483 18.10 -9.62 38.59
N LYS A 484 18.46 -10.90 38.72
CA LYS A 484 19.83 -11.33 38.97
C LYS A 484 20.75 -10.98 37.79
N ARG A 485 20.32 -11.18 36.54
CA ARG A 485 21.11 -10.81 35.35
C ARG A 485 21.29 -9.30 35.24
N VAL A 486 20.23 -8.52 35.42
CA VAL A 486 20.30 -7.04 35.43
C VAL A 486 21.26 -6.57 36.53
N SER A 487 21.09 -7.05 37.76
CA SER A 487 21.94 -6.66 38.90
C SER A 487 23.41 -7.03 38.71
N ARG A 488 23.69 -8.22 38.17
CA ARG A 488 25.06 -8.67 37.86
C ARG A 488 25.71 -7.73 36.84
N THR A 489 24.97 -7.33 35.82
CA THR A 489 25.47 -6.45 34.75
C THR A 489 25.75 -5.05 35.26
N ILE A 490 24.86 -4.50 36.10
CA ILE A 490 25.09 -3.24 36.82
C ILE A 490 26.39 -3.32 37.63
N GLY A 491 26.60 -4.40 38.38
CA GLY A 491 27.82 -4.62 39.16
C GLY A 491 29.08 -4.64 38.30
N LEU A 492 29.04 -5.30 37.13
CA LEU A 492 30.15 -5.33 36.19
C LEU A 492 30.42 -3.95 35.57
N LEU A 493 29.39 -3.22 35.17
CA LEU A 493 29.53 -1.86 34.62
C LEU A 493 30.07 -0.88 35.66
N ARG A 494 29.68 -0.97 36.92
CA ARG A 494 30.25 -0.16 38.00
C ARG A 494 31.71 -0.50 38.29
N ALA A 495 32.08 -1.77 38.18
CA ALA A 495 33.43 -2.24 38.46
C ALA A 495 34.43 -2.00 37.31
N PHE A 496 33.97 -2.10 36.06
CA PHE A 496 34.84 -2.14 34.88
C PHE A 496 34.45 -1.17 33.76
N GLY A 497 33.24 -0.58 33.81
CA GLY A 497 32.79 0.38 32.81
C GLY A 497 33.59 1.67 32.93
N ARG A 498 34.33 2.02 31.88
CA ARG A 498 34.82 3.39 31.72
C ARG A 498 33.63 4.31 31.38
N PRO A 499 33.60 5.54 31.91
CA PRO A 499 32.51 6.50 31.66
C PRO A 499 32.30 6.82 30.18
#